data_AF-A0A0G3BQK9-F1
#
_entry.id   AF-A0A0G3BQK9-F1
#
_cell.length_a   1.000
_cell.length_b   1.000
_cell.length_c   1.000
_cell.angle_alpha   90.00
_cell.angle_beta   90.00
_cell.angle_gamma   90.00
#
_symmetry.space_group_name_H-M   'P 1'
#
loop_
_entity.id
_entity.type
_entity.pdbx_description
1 polymer ?
#
loop_
_entity_poly.entity_id
_entity_poly.type
_entity_poly.pdbx_seq_one_letter_code
_entity_poly.pdbx_strand_id
1 'polypeptide(L)'
;MNWVMLALSSFLLFATLHMTGVSNWLMEAEIDWPAWTQAVGSVVAIAVAVWLPAADRRRQRREQDEAAYVQRLQSKQRLHSTATELTLLVSNMAAVQGPRTVSGILDTAAITDLRRRLADLEAVAPDPEAEKLIGEMRGVLLQCVALREYPYSAETSQRLQDVDEVAFDISQRAQAALIEAVQERDTIPCPKSGNAS
;
A
#
# COMPACT_ATOMS: atom_id res chain seq x y z
N MET A 1 26.27 -8.76 8.30
CA MET A 1 27.11 -7.56 8.32
C MET A 1 28.50 -8.06 7.93
N ASN A 2 28.61 -8.52 6.69
CA ASN A 2 29.49 -9.67 6.37
C ASN A 2 30.69 -9.36 5.47
N TRP A 3 30.54 -8.38 4.58
CA TRP A 3 31.58 -8.04 3.61
C TRP A 3 32.79 -7.36 4.25
N VAL A 4 32.58 -6.63 5.35
CA VAL A 4 33.67 -6.01 6.13
C VAL A 4 34.47 -7.08 6.87
N MET A 5 33.81 -8.10 7.44
CA MET A 5 34.47 -9.26 8.07
C MET A 5 35.24 -10.10 7.04
N LEU A 6 34.70 -10.32 5.84
CA LEU A 6 35.38 -11.02 4.74
C LEU A 6 36.57 -10.24 4.18
N ALA A 7 36.46 -8.92 4.09
CA ALA A 7 37.55 -8.05 3.66
C ALA A 7 38.67 -8.02 4.71
N LEU A 8 38.33 -7.90 5.99
CA LEU A 8 39.28 -7.95 7.11
C LEU A 8 39.95 -9.32 7.23
N SER A 9 39.21 -10.42 7.09
CA SER A 9 39.79 -11.76 7.15
C SER A 9 40.71 -12.04 5.97
N SER A 10 40.36 -11.58 4.75
CA SER A 10 41.24 -11.66 3.58
C SER A 10 42.50 -10.83 3.75
N PHE A 11 42.39 -9.63 4.34
CA PHE A 11 43.54 -8.76 4.60
C PHE A 11 44.48 -9.36 5.67
N LEU A 12 43.92 -9.95 6.73
CA LEU A 12 44.68 -10.65 7.77
C LEU A 12 45.36 -11.94 7.24
N LEU A 13 44.68 -12.70 6.38
CA LEU A 13 45.28 -13.85 5.67
C LEU A 13 46.42 -13.42 4.75
N PHE A 14 46.25 -12.32 4.02
CA PHE A 14 47.28 -11.77 3.15
C PHE A 14 48.51 -11.27 3.93
N ALA A 15 48.27 -10.58 5.06
CA ALA A 15 49.35 -10.11 5.94
C ALA A 15 50.12 -11.27 6.59
N THR A 16 49.43 -12.35 6.99
CA THR A 16 50.08 -13.53 7.58
C THR A 16 50.82 -14.38 6.55
N LEU A 17 50.34 -14.46 5.30
CA LEU A 17 51.07 -15.12 4.20
C LEU A 17 52.39 -14.39 3.87
N HIS A 18 52.40 -13.06 3.92
CA HIS A 18 53.61 -12.27 3.70
C HIS A 18 54.63 -12.39 4.84
N MET A 19 54.17 -12.56 6.09
CA MET A 19 55.04 -12.69 7.27
C MET A 19 55.65 -14.09 7.44
N THR A 20 55.08 -15.14 6.84
CA THR A 20 55.46 -16.55 7.08
C THR A 20 56.53 -17.10 6.12
N GLY A 21 57.24 -16.25 5.36
CA GLY A 21 58.45 -16.68 4.63
C GLY A 21 58.20 -17.60 3.43
N VAL A 22 56.98 -17.65 2.91
CA VAL A 22 56.66 -18.28 1.61
C VAL A 22 57.25 -17.48 0.43
N SER A 23 57.77 -16.28 0.69
CA SER A 23 58.44 -15.40 -0.27
C SER A 23 59.70 -15.98 -0.90
N ASN A 24 60.37 -16.95 -0.26
CA ASN A 24 61.61 -17.51 -0.81
C ASN A 24 61.39 -18.46 -2.00
N TRP A 25 60.19 -19.02 -2.18
CA TRP A 25 59.90 -19.93 -3.29
C TRP A 25 59.24 -19.23 -4.51
N LEU A 26 58.70 -18.02 -4.31
CA LEU A 26 58.06 -17.23 -5.37
C LEU A 26 59.01 -16.26 -6.09
N MET A 27 60.24 -16.05 -5.60
CA MET A 27 61.21 -15.14 -6.22
C MET A 27 61.96 -15.72 -7.43
N GLU A 28 61.88 -17.02 -7.70
CA GLU A 28 62.51 -17.64 -8.88
C GLU A 28 61.64 -17.56 -10.15
N ALA A 29 60.38 -17.15 -10.01
CA ALA A 29 59.56 -16.75 -11.14
C ALA A 29 59.54 -15.21 -11.19
N GLU A 30 59.97 -14.62 -12.30
CA GLU A 30 59.80 -13.19 -12.61
C GLU A 30 58.30 -12.86 -12.77
N ILE A 31 57.55 -12.95 -11.68
CA ILE A 31 56.14 -12.60 -11.63
C ILE A 31 56.08 -11.09 -11.42
N ASP A 32 55.68 -10.38 -12.46
CA ASP A 32 55.50 -8.93 -12.46
C ASP A 32 54.31 -8.53 -11.56
N TRP A 33 54.57 -8.47 -10.26
CA TRP A 33 53.63 -8.16 -9.18
C TRP A 33 52.75 -6.92 -9.44
N PRO A 34 53.28 -5.80 -9.97
CA PRO A 34 52.49 -4.63 -10.33
C PRO A 34 51.40 -4.95 -11.36
N ALA A 35 51.72 -5.75 -12.39
CA ALA A 35 50.76 -6.10 -13.45
C ALA A 35 49.60 -6.97 -12.92
N TRP A 36 49.90 -7.90 -12.01
CA TRP A 36 48.91 -8.77 -11.37
C TRP A 36 47.92 -7.98 -10.50
N THR A 37 48.42 -7.08 -9.65
CA THR A 37 47.56 -6.28 -8.75
C THR A 37 46.66 -5.33 -9.52
N GLN A 38 47.14 -4.76 -10.63
CA GLN A 38 46.34 -3.94 -11.52
C GLN A 38 45.22 -4.74 -12.20
N ALA A 39 45.51 -5.95 -12.67
CA ALA A 39 44.51 -6.82 -13.28
C ALA A 39 43.39 -7.19 -12.28
N VAL A 40 43.75 -7.62 -11.07
CA VAL A 40 42.78 -7.95 -10.01
C VAL A 40 41.97 -6.71 -9.60
N GLY A 41 42.62 -5.56 -9.43
CA GLY A 41 41.95 -4.31 -9.10
C GLY A 41 40.93 -3.89 -10.16
N SER A 42 41.26 -4.06 -11.45
CA SER A 42 40.34 -3.76 -12.55
C SER A 42 39.09 -4.65 -12.56
N VAL A 43 39.26 -5.95 -12.28
CA VAL A 43 38.13 -6.91 -12.23
C VAL A 43 37.20 -6.59 -11.05
N VAL A 44 37.77 -6.29 -9.87
CA VAL A 44 36.98 -5.90 -8.69
C VAL A 44 36.24 -4.59 -8.94
N ALA A 45 36.90 -3.58 -9.54
CA ALA A 45 36.27 -2.30 -9.86
C ALA A 45 35.09 -2.46 -10.83
N ILE A 46 35.26 -3.28 -11.88
CA ILE A 46 34.18 -3.59 -12.84
C ILE A 46 33.03 -4.33 -12.14
N ALA A 47 33.34 -5.33 -11.30
CA ALA A 47 32.34 -6.08 -10.57
C ALA A 47 31.50 -5.18 -9.64
N VAL A 48 32.14 -4.28 -8.90
CA VAL A 48 31.47 -3.30 -8.03
C VAL A 48 30.64 -2.30 -8.82
N ALA A 49 31.18 -1.79 -9.94
CA ALA A 49 30.50 -0.84 -10.82
C ALA A 49 29.23 -1.42 -11.45
N VAL A 50 29.18 -2.73 -11.73
CA VAL A 50 27.99 -3.41 -12.25
C VAL A 50 27.02 -3.80 -11.12
N TRP A 51 27.55 -4.20 -9.95
CA TRP A 51 26.73 -4.71 -8.86
C TRP A 51 25.95 -3.62 -8.10
N LEU A 52 26.56 -2.45 -7.86
CA LEU A 52 25.90 -1.34 -7.15
C LEU A 52 24.62 -0.87 -7.85
N PRO A 53 24.60 -0.56 -9.17
CA PRO A 53 23.38 -0.17 -9.87
C PRO A 53 22.32 -1.27 -9.89
N ALA A 54 22.75 -2.54 -9.99
CA ALA A 54 21.82 -3.67 -10.00
C ALA A 54 21.16 -3.88 -8.63
N ALA A 55 21.92 -3.70 -7.54
CA ALA A 55 21.40 -3.76 -6.17
C ALA A 55 20.44 -2.59 -5.89
N ASP A 56 20.77 -1.38 -6.36
CA ASP A 56 19.96 -0.18 -6.15
C ASP A 56 18.64 -0.24 -6.93
N ARG A 57 18.68 -0.70 -8.20
CA ARG A 57 17.46 -0.97 -8.99
C ARG A 57 16.54 -1.99 -8.34
N ARG A 58 17.09 -3.00 -7.66
CA ARG A 58 16.29 -3.99 -6.93
C ARG A 58 15.64 -3.41 -5.67
N ARG A 59 16.29 -2.45 -5.00
CA ARG A 59 15.69 -1.73 -3.87
C ARG A 59 14.58 -0.78 -4.32
N GLN A 60 14.84 0.03 -5.35
CA GLN A 60 13.86 0.97 -5.89
C GLN A 60 12.59 0.27 -6.38
N ARG A 61 12.71 -0.89 -7.05
CA ARG A 61 11.53 -1.68 -7.44
C ARG A 61 10.70 -2.13 -6.24
N ARG A 62 11.36 -2.57 -5.16
CA ARG A 62 10.67 -2.99 -3.92
C ARG A 62 9.96 -1.83 -3.24
N GLU A 63 10.61 -0.68 -3.15
CA GLU A 63 10.02 0.52 -2.57
C GLU A 63 8.80 0.99 -3.38
N GLN A 64 8.85 0.88 -4.71
CA GLN A 64 7.72 1.19 -5.59
C GLN A 64 6.56 0.20 -5.41
N ASP A 65 6.85 -1.10 -5.33
CA ASP A 65 5.83 -2.13 -5.12
C ASP A 65 5.14 -1.97 -3.74
N GLU A 66 5.93 -1.68 -2.69
CA GLU A 66 5.41 -1.43 -1.35
C GLU A 66 4.57 -0.14 -1.29
N ALA A 67 5.04 0.94 -1.90
CA ALA A 67 4.30 2.20 -1.97
C ALA A 67 2.97 2.03 -2.72
N ALA A 68 2.98 1.30 -3.85
CA ALA A 68 1.78 1.00 -4.61
C ALA A 68 0.77 0.15 -3.81
N TYR A 69 1.26 -0.85 -3.07
CA TYR A 69 0.43 -1.66 -2.18
C TYR A 69 -0.20 -0.82 -1.06
N VAL A 70 0.60 0.00 -0.37
CA VAL A 70 0.11 0.89 0.69
C VAL A 70 -0.94 1.86 0.16
N GLN A 71 -0.74 2.41 -1.04
CA GLN A 71 -1.71 3.30 -1.67
C GLN A 71 -3.05 2.59 -1.96
N ARG A 72 -3.03 1.36 -2.48
CA ARG A 72 -4.25 0.55 -2.70
C ARG A 72 -4.96 0.20 -1.40
N LEU A 73 -4.22 -0.13 -0.35
CA LEU A 73 -4.81 -0.43 0.95
C LEU A 73 -5.50 0.81 1.54
N GLN A 74 -4.84 1.98 1.43
CA GLN A 74 -5.40 3.24 1.87
C GLN A 74 -6.66 3.64 1.09
N SER A 75 -6.70 3.42 -0.23
CA SER A 75 -7.91 3.71 -1.02
C SER A 75 -9.08 2.81 -0.61
N LYS A 76 -8.85 1.51 -0.40
CA LYS A 76 -9.88 0.57 0.09
C LYS A 76 -10.34 0.90 1.51
N GLN A 77 -9.43 1.33 2.38
CA GLN A 77 -9.80 1.78 3.73
C GLN A 77 -10.68 3.04 3.70
N ARG A 78 -10.34 4.01 2.83
CA ARG A 78 -11.15 5.22 2.64
C ARG A 78 -12.53 4.87 2.06
N LEU A 79 -12.60 3.95 1.11
CA LEU A 79 -13.85 3.43 0.55
C LEU A 79 -14.76 2.85 1.65
N HIS A 80 -14.23 1.94 2.47
CA HIS A 80 -14.99 1.34 3.57
C HIS A 80 -15.44 2.38 4.61
N SER A 81 -14.57 3.31 4.99
CA SER A 81 -14.95 4.38 5.94
C SER A 81 -16.06 5.27 5.39
N THR A 82 -16.03 5.60 4.10
CA THR A 82 -17.05 6.42 3.43
C THR A 82 -18.38 5.67 3.32
N ALA A 83 -18.33 4.37 3.01
CA ALA A 83 -19.52 3.52 2.99
C ALA A 83 -20.17 3.42 4.37
N THR A 84 -19.36 3.29 5.43
CA THR A 84 -19.84 3.24 6.82
C THR A 84 -20.49 4.55 7.25
N GLU A 85 -19.86 5.69 6.93
CA GLU A 85 -20.43 7.02 7.21
C GLU A 85 -21.76 7.23 6.45
N LEU A 86 -21.86 6.74 5.22
CA LEU A 86 -23.10 6.75 4.44
C LEU A 86 -24.19 5.90 5.12
N THR A 87 -23.88 4.67 5.54
CA THR A 87 -24.83 3.82 6.28
C THR A 87 -25.31 4.52 7.53
N LEU A 88 -24.39 5.09 8.34
CA LEU A 88 -24.77 5.81 9.56
C LEU A 88 -25.69 7.00 9.26
N LEU A 89 -25.44 7.76 8.18
CA LEU A 89 -26.32 8.84 7.75
C LEU A 89 -27.73 8.31 7.45
N VAL A 90 -27.83 7.24 6.65
CA VAL A 90 -29.11 6.65 6.24
C VAL A 90 -29.87 6.07 7.44
N SER A 91 -29.20 5.30 8.30
CA SER A 91 -29.81 4.72 9.49
C SER A 91 -30.30 5.81 10.45
N ASN A 92 -29.55 6.91 10.60
CA ASN A 92 -29.98 8.07 11.38
C ASN A 92 -31.22 8.74 10.79
N MET A 93 -31.37 8.77 9.46
CA MET A 93 -32.59 9.26 8.81
C MET A 93 -33.78 8.31 9.02
N ALA A 94 -33.56 7.00 8.90
CA ALA A 94 -34.58 5.98 9.09
C ALA A 94 -35.08 5.90 10.55
N ALA A 95 -34.19 6.14 11.52
CA ALA A 95 -34.51 6.14 12.94
C ALA A 95 -35.40 7.31 13.40
N VAL A 96 -35.55 8.35 12.58
CA VAL A 96 -36.41 9.49 12.93
C VAL A 96 -37.87 9.10 12.78
N GLN A 97 -38.54 8.95 13.91
CA GLN A 97 -39.99 8.79 13.97
C GLN A 97 -40.62 10.09 14.50
N GLY A 98 -41.35 10.82 13.64
CA GLY A 98 -42.15 11.98 14.08
C GLY A 98 -42.38 13.05 13.01
N PRO A 99 -43.18 14.09 13.31
CA PRO A 99 -43.57 15.15 12.37
C PRO A 99 -42.44 16.14 12.03
N ARG A 100 -41.19 15.82 12.39
CA ARG A 100 -40.03 16.63 11.99
C ARG A 100 -39.77 16.37 10.52
N THR A 101 -39.61 17.44 9.74
CA THR A 101 -39.10 17.33 8.37
C THR A 101 -37.73 16.68 8.41
N VAL A 102 -37.49 15.71 7.52
CA VAL A 102 -36.20 15.03 7.32
C VAL A 102 -35.06 16.05 7.12
N SER A 103 -35.39 17.23 6.58
CA SER A 103 -34.49 18.38 6.45
C SER A 103 -33.87 18.89 7.76
N GLY A 104 -34.46 18.63 8.93
CA GLY A 104 -33.88 19.03 10.21
C GLY A 104 -32.80 18.08 10.73
N ILE A 105 -32.72 16.86 10.18
CA ILE A 105 -31.81 15.80 10.61
C ILE A 105 -30.60 15.68 9.68
N LEU A 106 -30.80 15.89 8.38
CA LEU A 106 -29.70 15.93 7.42
C LEU A 106 -28.89 17.21 7.58
N ASP A 107 -27.74 17.09 8.23
CA ASP A 107 -26.71 18.11 8.20
C ASP A 107 -26.22 18.28 6.75
N THR A 108 -26.47 19.45 6.19
CA THR A 108 -26.06 19.78 4.82
C THR A 108 -24.53 19.76 4.71
N ALA A 109 -23.80 20.00 5.81
CA ALA A 109 -22.35 19.84 5.86
C ALA A 109 -21.94 18.37 5.70
N ALA A 110 -22.61 17.43 6.37
CA ALA A 110 -22.31 16.00 6.27
C ALA A 110 -22.52 15.45 4.86
N ILE A 111 -23.62 15.84 4.19
CA ILE A 111 -23.85 15.47 2.77
C ILE A 111 -22.75 16.03 1.87
N THR A 112 -22.37 17.28 2.09
CA THR A 112 -21.36 17.96 1.27
C THR A 112 -19.98 17.31 1.46
N ASP A 113 -19.63 16.94 2.70
CA ASP A 113 -18.39 16.22 3.00
C ASP A 113 -18.38 14.83 2.35
N LEU A 114 -19.47 14.06 2.47
CA LEU A 114 -19.59 12.75 1.81
C LEU A 114 -19.49 12.86 0.28
N ARG A 115 -20.14 13.86 -0.33
CA ARG A 115 -20.00 14.11 -1.79
C ARG A 115 -18.56 14.39 -2.17
N ARG A 116 -17.86 15.22 -1.37
CA ARG A 116 -16.45 15.54 -1.62
C ARG A 116 -15.58 14.30 -1.52
N ARG A 117 -15.75 13.50 -0.47
CA ARG A 117 -15.00 12.24 -0.28
C ARG A 117 -15.24 11.23 -1.39
N LEU A 118 -16.48 11.10 -1.87
CA LEU A 118 -16.80 10.24 -3.01
C LEU A 118 -16.12 10.74 -4.30
N ALA A 119 -16.09 12.06 -4.54
CA ALA A 119 -15.36 12.62 -5.68
C ALA A 119 -13.84 12.43 -5.57
N ASP A 120 -13.28 12.60 -4.36
CA ASP A 120 -11.87 12.34 -4.07
C ASP A 120 -11.52 10.86 -4.28
N LEU A 121 -12.43 9.95 -3.94
CA LEU A 121 -12.29 8.52 -4.19
C LEU A 121 -12.40 8.17 -5.68
N GLU A 122 -13.33 8.78 -6.41
CA GLU A 122 -13.52 8.59 -7.87
C GLU A 122 -12.27 9.02 -8.64
N ALA A 123 -11.60 10.10 -8.21
CA ALA A 123 -10.35 10.56 -8.81
C ALA A 123 -9.16 9.59 -8.60
N VAL A 124 -9.24 8.71 -7.61
CA VAL A 124 -8.15 7.79 -7.19
C VAL A 124 -8.50 6.33 -7.48
N ALA A 125 -9.76 6.02 -7.79
CA ALA A 125 -10.30 4.66 -7.86
C ALA A 125 -9.42 3.76 -8.75
N PRO A 126 -8.74 2.75 -8.17
CA PRO A 126 -7.75 1.98 -8.91
C PRO A 126 -8.33 0.74 -9.59
N ASP A 127 -9.53 0.31 -9.22
CA ASP A 127 -10.14 -0.92 -9.71
C ASP A 127 -11.64 -0.77 -10.07
N PRO A 128 -12.16 -1.60 -10.99
CA PRO A 128 -13.56 -1.48 -11.47
C PRO A 128 -14.62 -1.73 -10.38
N GLU A 129 -14.27 -2.47 -9.34
CA GLU A 129 -15.18 -2.79 -8.25
C GLU A 129 -15.38 -1.57 -7.33
N ALA A 130 -14.30 -0.88 -6.99
CA ALA A 130 -14.34 0.37 -6.25
C ALA A 130 -15.13 1.43 -7.02
N GLU A 131 -14.93 1.57 -8.34
CA GLU A 131 -15.71 2.48 -9.18
C GLU A 131 -17.22 2.16 -9.11
N LYS A 132 -17.58 0.88 -9.19
CA LYS A 132 -18.98 0.43 -9.06
C LYS A 132 -19.55 0.80 -7.69
N LEU A 133 -18.83 0.51 -6.60
CA LEU A 133 -19.25 0.84 -5.23
C LEU A 133 -19.40 2.35 -5.01
N ILE A 134 -18.49 3.16 -5.56
CA ILE A 134 -18.59 4.63 -5.51
C ILE A 134 -19.85 5.11 -6.25
N GLY A 135 -20.13 4.54 -7.43
CA GLY A 135 -21.35 4.83 -8.18
C GLY A 135 -22.63 4.50 -7.41
N GLU A 136 -22.66 3.35 -6.73
CA GLU A 136 -23.78 2.93 -5.88
C GLU A 136 -23.95 3.85 -4.66
N MET A 137 -22.86 4.18 -3.96
CA MET A 137 -22.87 5.14 -2.85
C MET A 137 -23.41 6.51 -3.27
N ARG A 138 -23.02 6.99 -4.46
CA ARG A 138 -23.55 8.23 -5.03
C ARG A 138 -25.04 8.12 -5.29
N GLY A 139 -25.51 6.98 -5.81
CA GLY A 139 -26.93 6.70 -6.01
C GLY A 139 -27.74 6.78 -4.72
N VAL A 140 -27.28 6.11 -3.66
CA VAL A 140 -27.88 6.16 -2.32
C VAL A 140 -27.92 7.60 -1.80
N LEU A 141 -26.81 8.34 -1.89
CA LEU A 141 -26.75 9.71 -1.39
C LEU A 141 -27.71 10.65 -2.14
N LEU A 142 -27.88 10.45 -3.46
CA LEU A 142 -28.88 11.19 -4.24
C LEU A 142 -30.31 10.85 -3.83
N GLN A 143 -30.60 9.58 -3.53
CA GLN A 143 -31.90 9.16 -3.01
C GLN A 143 -32.19 9.78 -1.64
N CYS A 144 -31.22 9.81 -0.72
CA CYS A 144 -31.37 10.50 0.58
C CYS A 144 -31.69 11.98 0.41
N VAL A 145 -31.00 12.66 -0.51
CA VAL A 145 -31.24 14.08 -0.80
C VAL A 145 -32.62 14.30 -1.41
N ALA A 146 -33.07 13.42 -2.30
CA ALA A 146 -34.42 13.50 -2.85
C ALA A 146 -35.49 13.28 -1.77
N LEU A 147 -35.30 12.28 -0.89
CA LEU A 147 -36.24 11.98 0.20
C LEU A 147 -36.33 13.08 1.25
N ARG A 148 -35.28 13.91 1.39
CA ARG A 148 -35.27 15.07 2.29
C ARG A 148 -36.39 16.08 2.00
N GLU A 149 -36.77 16.24 0.74
CA GLU A 149 -37.74 17.25 0.30
C GLU A 149 -39.20 16.82 0.58
N TYR A 150 -39.43 15.54 0.89
CA TYR A 150 -40.76 15.00 1.13
C TYR A 150 -41.13 15.05 2.63
N PRO A 151 -42.40 15.36 2.95
CA PRO A 151 -42.91 15.21 4.31
C PRO A 151 -42.87 13.74 4.74
N TYR A 152 -42.60 13.50 6.03
CA TYR A 152 -42.55 12.14 6.56
C TYR A 152 -43.91 11.45 6.40
N SER A 153 -43.93 10.34 5.66
CA SER A 153 -45.09 9.51 5.36
C SER A 153 -44.71 8.03 5.48
N ALA A 154 -45.70 7.13 5.54
CA ALA A 154 -45.44 5.69 5.54
C ALA A 154 -44.64 5.24 4.31
N GLU A 155 -44.92 5.83 3.14
CA GLU A 155 -44.18 5.59 1.91
C GLU A 155 -42.73 6.08 2.00
N THR A 156 -42.50 7.29 2.52
CA THR A 156 -41.14 7.82 2.70
C THR A 156 -40.34 6.98 3.69
N SER A 157 -40.99 6.51 4.76
CA SER A 157 -40.38 5.62 5.75
C SER A 157 -39.96 4.28 5.11
N GLN A 158 -40.84 3.66 4.32
CA GLN A 158 -40.50 2.43 3.58
C GLN A 158 -39.33 2.66 2.64
N ARG A 159 -39.35 3.74 1.86
CA ARG A 159 -38.24 4.06 0.95
C ARG A 159 -36.93 4.30 1.69
N LEU A 160 -36.96 4.89 2.88
CA LEU A 160 -35.77 5.05 3.72
C LEU A 160 -35.23 3.70 4.22
N GLN A 161 -36.10 2.74 4.55
CA GLN A 161 -35.69 1.39 4.92
C GLN A 161 -35.04 0.66 3.74
N ASP A 162 -35.62 0.77 2.55
CA ASP A 162 -35.03 0.18 1.34
C ASP A 162 -33.64 0.79 1.03
N VAL A 163 -33.48 2.10 1.22
CA VAL A 163 -32.19 2.80 1.04
C VAL A 163 -31.18 2.39 2.13
N ASP A 164 -31.63 2.15 3.37
CA ASP A 164 -30.79 1.68 4.48
C ASP A 164 -30.24 0.28 4.21
N GLU A 165 -31.08 -0.62 3.70
CA GLU A 165 -30.67 -1.98 3.32
C GLU A 165 -29.60 -1.95 2.22
N VAL A 166 -29.78 -1.12 1.19
CA VAL A 166 -28.78 -0.95 0.12
C VAL A 166 -27.48 -0.34 0.67
N ALA A 167 -27.57 0.69 1.52
CA ALA A 167 -26.39 1.31 2.13
C ALA A 167 -25.62 0.32 3.02
N PHE A 168 -26.32 -0.56 3.72
CA PHE A 168 -25.73 -1.60 4.54
C PHE A 168 -25.00 -2.66 3.69
N ASP A 169 -25.61 -3.14 2.61
CA ASP A 169 -24.99 -4.07 1.67
C ASP A 169 -23.71 -3.50 1.03
N ILE A 170 -23.74 -2.23 0.60
CA ILE A 170 -22.57 -1.52 0.07
C ILE A 170 -21.43 -1.49 1.11
N SER A 171 -21.76 -1.20 2.38
CA SER A 171 -20.77 -1.17 3.46
C SER A 171 -20.14 -2.54 3.71
N GLN A 172 -20.94 -3.63 3.67
CA GLN A 172 -20.41 -4.98 3.77
C GLN A 172 -19.49 -5.35 2.61
N ARG A 173 -19.86 -5.00 1.37
CA ARG A 173 -19.01 -5.24 0.20
C ARG A 173 -17.70 -4.45 0.27
N ALA A 174 -17.76 -3.19 0.70
CA ALA A 174 -16.56 -2.38 0.92
C ALA A 174 -15.66 -2.96 2.03
N GLN A 175 -16.25 -3.52 3.09
CA GLN A 175 -15.53 -4.22 4.15
C GLN A 175 -14.85 -5.51 3.64
N ALA A 176 -15.56 -6.31 2.85
CA ALA A 176 -15.03 -7.53 2.25
C ALA A 176 -13.81 -7.22 1.35
N ALA A 177 -13.93 -6.20 0.49
CA ALA A 177 -12.83 -5.76 -0.38
C ALA A 177 -11.59 -5.28 0.40
N LEU A 178 -11.80 -4.67 1.57
CA LEU A 178 -10.72 -4.28 2.49
C LEU A 178 -10.06 -5.49 3.13
N ILE A 179 -10.86 -6.46 3.63
CA ILE A 179 -10.34 -7.70 4.23
C ILE A 179 -9.50 -8.48 3.21
N GLU A 180 -9.98 -8.61 1.98
CA GLU A 180 -9.25 -9.27 0.90
C GLU A 180 -7.91 -8.59 0.63
N ALA A 181 -7.87 -7.26 0.57
CA ALA A 181 -6.61 -6.53 0.36
C ALA A 181 -5.63 -6.69 1.53
N VAL A 182 -6.13 -6.76 2.76
CA VAL A 182 -5.29 -7.04 3.94
C VAL A 182 -4.74 -8.46 3.87
N GLN A 183 -5.55 -9.44 3.47
CA GLN A 183 -5.12 -10.84 3.32
C GLN A 183 -4.11 -11.03 2.18
N GLU A 184 -4.24 -10.28 1.09
CA GLU A 184 -3.28 -10.30 -0.02
C GLU A 184 -1.85 -9.98 0.46
N ARG A 185 -1.71 -9.08 1.46
CA ARG A 185 -0.42 -8.78 2.10
C ARG A 185 0.28 -9.99 2.68
N ASP A 186 -0.47 -10.87 3.34
CA ASP A 186 0.06 -12.02 4.06
C ASP A 186 0.54 -13.11 3.08
N THR A 187 0.06 -13.06 1.83
CA THR A 187 0.50 -13.97 0.76
C THR A 187 1.74 -13.48 0.01
N ILE A 188 2.13 -12.21 0.15
CA ILE A 188 3.39 -11.71 -0.39
C ILE A 188 4.50 -12.24 0.52
N PRO A 189 5.34 -13.20 0.07
CA PRO A 189 6.38 -13.74 0.93
C PRO A 189 7.30 -12.61 1.32
N CYS A 190 7.28 -12.23 2.61
CA CYS A 190 8.33 -11.43 3.22
C CYS A 190 9.65 -12.10 2.82
N PRO A 191 10.52 -11.44 2.01
CA PRO A 191 11.80 -12.03 1.69
C PRO A 191 12.49 -12.22 3.03
N LYS A 192 12.75 -13.49 3.40
CA LYS A 192 13.47 -13.87 4.62
C LYS A 192 14.54 -12.82 4.79
N SER A 193 14.46 -12.03 5.88
CA SER A 193 15.51 -11.08 6.21
C SER A 193 16.78 -11.92 6.19
N GLY A 194 17.55 -11.79 5.11
CA GLY A 194 18.75 -12.59 4.96
C GLY A 194 19.55 -12.21 6.18
N ASN A 195 19.66 -13.17 7.11
CA ASN A 195 20.51 -13.05 8.27
C ASN A 195 21.87 -12.70 7.70
N ALA A 196 22.16 -11.41 7.71
CA ALA A 196 23.47 -10.89 7.46
C ALA A 196 24.17 -11.15 8.78
N SER A 197 24.51 -12.42 9.00
CA SER A 197 25.46 -12.92 9.99
C SER A 197 26.83 -12.36 9.63
#